data_AF-A0A3B9D0F3-F1
#
_entry.id   AF-A0A3B9D0F3-F1
#
_cell.length_a   1.000
_cell.length_b   1.000
_cell.length_c   1.000
_cell.angle_alpha   90.00
_cell.angle_beta   90.00
_cell.angle_gamma   90.00
#
_symmetry.space_group_name_H-M   'P 1'
#
loop_
_entity.id
_entity.type
_entity.pdbx_description
1 polymer ?
#
loop_
_entity_poly.entity_id
_entity_poly.type
_entity_poly.pdbx_seq_one_letter_code
_entity_poly.pdbx_strand_id
1 'polypeptide(L)'
;MIVEAVVDQHLERCSHLWEARCELLVDSDITLSELTHHDREISSHLEGLRLALQSAPGNEDADLPEEPAALFTAVAAAVCCGARDELQRLAAGAADANTAAAVADGLAWDGGEHSDFLTIQLLSAEDPFQLEAGLRSAVEQRLLFPATVIENTVAAAHPRFLWGIGELGMTDLHPQCRAFLSADDVGQRFCAARSLLIMGDESARGILQEIAESDDSIGTEASQLAGRGQTYPQVADWVQRLTGDPA
;
A
#
# COMPACT_ATOMS: atom_id res chain seq x y z
N MET A 1 18.25 30.56 -8.95
CA MET A 1 19.36 29.75 -9.49
C MET A 1 20.00 28.84 -8.43
N ILE A 2 20.55 29.33 -7.29
CA ILE A 2 21.08 28.39 -6.25
C ILE A 2 19.96 27.63 -5.53
N VAL A 3 18.85 28.31 -5.19
CA VAL A 3 17.72 27.67 -4.50
C VAL A 3 17.06 26.60 -5.36
N GLU A 4 16.90 26.86 -6.65
CA GLU A 4 16.32 25.93 -7.64
C GLU A 4 17.18 24.67 -7.79
N ALA A 5 18.50 24.81 -7.98
CA ALA A 5 19.40 23.66 -8.05
C ALA A 5 19.42 22.80 -6.78
N VAL A 6 19.20 23.41 -5.60
CA VAL A 6 19.09 22.68 -4.33
C VAL A 6 17.77 21.93 -4.25
N VAL A 7 16.65 22.54 -4.65
CA VAL A 7 15.35 21.87 -4.73
C VAL A 7 15.43 20.67 -5.67
N ASP A 8 15.97 20.85 -6.88
CA ASP A 8 16.12 19.78 -7.87
C ASP A 8 16.94 18.61 -7.30
N GLN A 9 18.05 18.91 -6.61
CA GLN A 9 18.88 17.88 -5.98
C GLN A 9 18.10 17.10 -4.90
N HIS A 10 17.31 17.76 -4.07
CA HIS A 10 16.51 17.06 -3.07
C HIS A 10 15.38 16.25 -3.70
N LEU A 11 14.73 16.75 -4.75
CA LEU A 11 13.68 16.04 -5.50
C LEU A 11 14.22 14.76 -6.14
N GLU A 12 15.31 14.88 -6.90
CA GLU A 12 15.97 13.75 -7.57
C GLU A 12 16.43 12.70 -6.54
N ARG A 13 17.07 13.16 -5.46
CA ARG A 13 17.58 12.24 -4.44
C ARG A 13 16.48 11.53 -3.68
N CYS A 14 15.39 12.22 -3.34
CA CYS A 14 14.24 11.62 -2.67
C CYS A 14 13.56 10.58 -3.58
N SER A 15 13.38 10.89 -4.86
CA SER A 15 12.78 9.97 -5.84
C SER A 15 13.61 8.68 -5.93
N HIS A 16 14.92 8.80 -6.13
CA HIS A 16 15.82 7.65 -6.20
C HIS A 16 15.85 6.82 -4.91
N LEU A 17 15.81 7.48 -3.74
CA LEU A 17 15.74 6.77 -2.47
C LEU A 17 14.42 6.03 -2.31
N TRP A 18 13.29 6.59 -2.73
CA TRP A 18 12.01 5.88 -2.65
C TRP A 18 11.97 4.65 -3.55
N GLU A 19 12.50 4.71 -4.78
CA GLU A 19 12.62 3.52 -5.64
C GLU A 19 13.44 2.42 -4.98
N ALA A 20 14.62 2.78 -4.45
CA ALA A 20 15.45 1.86 -3.70
C ALA A 20 14.71 1.30 -2.48
N ARG A 21 13.89 2.11 -1.80
CA ARG A 21 13.07 1.64 -0.67
C ARG A 21 12.08 0.57 -1.11
N CYS A 22 11.41 0.74 -2.26
CA CYS A 22 10.48 -0.25 -2.79
C CYS A 22 11.17 -1.60 -3.06
N GLU A 23 12.39 -1.59 -3.56
CA GLU A 23 13.20 -2.80 -3.76
C GLU A 23 13.60 -3.43 -2.42
N LEU A 24 14.02 -2.61 -1.44
CA LEU A 24 14.40 -3.09 -0.11
C LEU A 24 13.24 -3.74 0.63
N LEU A 25 12.00 -3.28 0.46
CA LEU A 25 10.82 -3.84 1.15
C LEU A 25 10.51 -5.30 0.78
N VAL A 26 10.98 -5.77 -0.37
CA VAL A 26 10.80 -7.15 -0.84
C VAL A 26 12.06 -8.00 -0.70
N ASP A 27 13.17 -7.42 -0.26
CA ASP A 27 14.42 -8.13 -0.01
C ASP A 27 14.33 -8.94 1.29
N SER A 28 14.64 -10.24 1.20
CA SER A 28 14.63 -11.12 2.38
C SER A 28 15.82 -10.92 3.31
N ASP A 29 16.89 -10.30 2.85
CA ASP A 29 18.14 -10.14 3.60
C ASP A 29 18.26 -8.78 4.30
N ILE A 30 17.34 -7.85 4.04
CA ILE A 30 17.35 -6.52 4.66
C ILE A 30 17.00 -6.59 6.15
N THR A 31 17.71 -5.81 6.97
CA THR A 31 17.34 -5.63 8.37
C THR A 31 16.42 -4.43 8.55
N LEU A 32 15.57 -4.47 9.59
CA LEU A 32 14.75 -3.31 9.98
C LEU A 32 15.60 -2.07 10.28
N SER A 33 16.84 -2.25 10.75
CA SER A 33 17.75 -1.14 11.04
C SER A 33 18.24 -0.45 9.75
N GLU A 34 18.51 -1.22 8.69
CA GLU A 34 18.90 -0.69 7.39
C GLU A 34 17.72 0.04 6.74
N LEU A 35 16.53 -0.56 6.77
CA LEU A 35 15.30 0.10 6.29
C LEU A 35 15.04 1.41 7.06
N THR A 36 15.18 1.41 8.38
CA THR A 36 15.03 2.62 9.20
C THR A 36 16.07 3.68 8.85
N HIS A 37 17.30 3.29 8.55
CA HIS A 37 18.33 4.24 8.12
C HIS A 37 17.94 4.86 6.78
N HIS A 38 17.50 4.04 5.83
CA HIS A 38 17.05 4.48 4.51
C HIS A 38 15.86 5.45 4.58
N ASP A 39 14.86 5.13 5.41
CA ASP A 39 13.72 6.01 5.66
C ASP A 39 14.16 7.36 6.25
N ARG A 40 15.16 7.40 7.14
CA ARG A 40 15.70 8.67 7.66
C ARG A 40 16.35 9.53 6.59
N GLU A 41 17.03 8.92 5.61
CA GLU A 41 17.63 9.66 4.51
C GLU A 41 16.54 10.33 3.65
N ILE A 42 15.45 9.60 3.33
CA ILE A 42 14.29 10.16 2.62
C ILE A 42 13.72 11.35 3.42
N SER A 43 13.44 11.17 4.71
CA SER A 43 12.93 12.25 5.56
C SER A 43 13.86 13.45 5.64
N SER A 44 15.18 13.25 5.63
CA SER A 44 16.14 14.36 5.60
C SER A 44 16.05 15.16 4.29
N HIS A 45 15.82 14.51 3.15
CA HIS A 45 15.66 15.21 1.88
C HIS A 45 14.31 15.96 1.82
N LEU A 46 13.23 15.36 2.32
CA LEU A 46 11.92 16.01 2.42
C LEU A 46 11.95 17.23 3.35
N GLU A 47 12.65 17.15 4.47
CA GLU A 47 12.86 18.30 5.36
C GLU A 47 13.66 19.42 4.66
N GLY A 48 14.66 19.05 3.87
CA GLY A 48 15.39 19.99 3.00
C GLY A 48 14.47 20.69 1.99
N LEU A 49 13.56 19.95 1.34
CA LEU A 49 12.54 20.50 0.46
C LEU A 49 11.60 21.44 1.20
N ARG A 50 11.12 21.04 2.38
CA ARG A 50 10.26 21.88 3.21
C ARG A 50 10.90 23.22 3.53
N LEU A 51 12.19 23.23 3.88
CA LEU A 51 12.93 24.46 4.15
C LEU A 51 13.18 25.31 2.89
N ALA A 52 13.49 24.67 1.76
CA ALA A 52 13.76 25.36 0.49
C ALA A 52 12.48 25.94 -0.15
N LEU A 53 11.35 25.24 -0.04
CA LEU A 53 10.06 25.59 -0.65
C LEU A 53 9.23 26.58 0.17
N GLN A 54 9.57 26.83 1.45
CA GLN A 54 8.92 27.88 2.27
C GLN A 54 8.90 29.27 1.61
N SER A 55 9.82 29.52 0.68
CA SER A 55 9.95 30.81 -0.02
C SER A 55 9.54 30.76 -1.50
N ALA A 56 9.08 29.62 -2.01
CA ALA A 56 8.71 29.42 -3.41
C ALA A 56 7.20 29.15 -3.51
N PRO A 57 6.41 29.97 -4.23
CA PRO A 57 5.04 29.61 -4.53
C PRO A 57 5.02 28.34 -5.38
N GLY A 58 4.07 27.43 -5.10
CA GLY A 58 3.84 26.26 -5.95
C GLY A 58 3.53 26.69 -7.39
N ASN A 59 3.92 25.86 -8.35
CA ASN A 59 3.60 26.07 -9.76
C ASN A 59 2.31 25.30 -10.08
N GLU A 60 1.17 25.97 -9.93
CA GLU A 60 -0.16 25.38 -10.20
C GLU A 60 -0.31 24.90 -11.66
N ASP A 61 0.50 25.45 -12.58
CA ASP A 61 0.49 25.11 -14.01
C ASP A 61 1.49 23.99 -14.38
N ALA A 62 2.20 23.41 -13.40
CA ALA A 62 3.14 22.32 -13.68
C ALA A 62 2.40 21.03 -14.04
N ASP A 63 2.91 20.29 -15.03
CA ASP A 63 2.40 18.96 -15.35
C ASP A 63 2.55 18.01 -14.15
N LEU A 64 1.65 17.02 -14.07
CA LEU A 64 1.75 15.98 -13.04
C LEU A 64 2.94 15.06 -13.34
N PRO A 65 3.74 14.68 -12.33
CA PRO A 65 4.78 13.68 -12.54
C PRO A 65 4.17 12.33 -12.98
N GLU A 66 4.63 11.81 -14.12
CA GLU A 66 4.20 10.49 -14.62
C GLU A 66 4.96 9.35 -13.92
N GLU A 67 6.19 9.60 -13.49
CA GLU A 67 7.03 8.61 -12.82
C GLU A 67 6.61 8.44 -11.35
N PRO A 68 6.34 7.21 -10.87
CA PRO A 68 5.88 6.97 -9.50
C PRO A 68 6.80 7.57 -8.43
N ALA A 69 8.12 7.50 -8.61
CA ALA A 69 9.09 8.02 -7.65
C ALA A 69 9.05 9.56 -7.53
N ALA A 70 8.90 10.23 -8.67
CA ALA A 70 8.72 11.67 -8.73
C ALA A 70 7.37 12.08 -8.12
N LEU A 71 6.32 11.30 -8.39
CA LEU A 71 4.99 11.53 -7.82
C LEU A 71 4.98 11.36 -6.29
N PHE A 72 5.59 10.29 -5.77
CA PHE A 72 5.78 10.08 -4.34
C PHE A 72 6.46 11.30 -3.71
N THR A 73 7.58 11.73 -4.28
CA THR A 73 8.38 12.84 -3.75
C THR A 73 7.58 14.14 -3.73
N ALA A 74 6.83 14.42 -4.80
CA ALA A 74 5.98 15.60 -4.88
C ALA A 74 4.87 15.57 -3.83
N VAL A 75 4.18 14.42 -3.68
CA VAL A 75 3.10 14.24 -2.68
C VAL A 75 3.66 14.40 -1.27
N ALA A 76 4.74 13.70 -0.92
CA ALA A 76 5.36 13.78 0.39
C ALA A 76 5.85 15.21 0.71
N ALA A 77 6.46 15.90 -0.25
CA ALA A 77 6.87 17.29 -0.07
C ALA A 77 5.66 18.23 0.15
N ALA A 78 4.57 18.03 -0.59
CA ALA A 78 3.34 18.80 -0.42
C ALA A 78 2.71 18.57 0.97
N VAL A 79 2.73 17.33 1.49
CA VAL A 79 2.32 17.00 2.87
C VAL A 79 3.18 17.78 3.87
N CYS A 80 4.51 17.67 3.79
CA CYS A 80 5.43 18.35 4.71
C CYS A 80 5.30 19.88 4.67
N CYS A 81 4.96 20.45 3.51
CA CYS A 81 4.75 21.89 3.34
C CYS A 81 3.33 22.36 3.71
N GLY A 82 2.38 21.44 3.95
CA GLY A 82 0.97 21.77 4.16
C GLY A 82 0.30 22.40 2.93
N ALA A 83 0.78 22.10 1.72
CA ALA A 83 0.31 22.67 0.47
C ALA A 83 -0.97 21.94 -0.01
N ARG A 84 -2.11 22.22 0.63
CA ARG A 84 -3.38 21.49 0.42
C ARG A 84 -3.83 21.41 -1.03
N ASP A 85 -3.83 22.55 -1.73
CA ASP A 85 -4.33 22.64 -3.10
C ASP A 85 -3.44 21.82 -4.06
N GLU A 86 -2.12 21.90 -3.85
CA GLU A 86 -1.14 21.11 -4.59
C GLU A 86 -1.26 19.62 -4.29
N LEU A 87 -1.49 19.25 -3.03
CA LEU A 87 -1.68 17.86 -2.64
C LEU A 87 -2.92 17.23 -3.32
N GLN A 88 -4.03 17.98 -3.41
CA GLN A 88 -5.22 17.52 -4.12
C GLN A 88 -4.96 17.33 -5.62
N ARG A 89 -4.21 18.24 -6.24
CA ARG A 89 -3.79 18.14 -7.64
C ARG A 89 -2.92 16.90 -7.87
N LEU A 90 -1.89 16.70 -7.03
CA LEU A 90 -0.97 15.57 -7.13
C LEU A 90 -1.66 14.22 -6.91
N ALA A 91 -2.62 14.13 -6.00
CA ALA A 91 -3.37 12.89 -5.78
C ALA A 91 -4.22 12.46 -6.99
N ALA A 92 -4.60 13.40 -7.86
CA ALA A 92 -5.24 13.07 -9.13
C ALA A 92 -4.30 12.35 -10.13
N GLY A 93 -2.98 12.33 -9.84
CA GLY A 93 -1.97 11.59 -10.60
C GLY A 93 -1.97 10.08 -10.36
N ALA A 94 -2.79 9.55 -9.44
CA ALA A 94 -3.01 8.11 -9.30
C ALA A 94 -3.78 7.58 -10.52
N ALA A 95 -3.04 7.09 -11.53
CA ALA A 95 -3.57 6.66 -12.82
C ALA A 95 -3.39 5.16 -13.09
N ASP A 96 -2.56 4.49 -12.29
CA ASP A 96 -2.32 3.07 -12.29
C ASP A 96 -1.92 2.59 -10.88
N ALA A 97 -1.65 1.29 -10.71
CA ALA A 97 -1.27 0.71 -9.42
C ALA A 97 0.04 1.29 -8.84
N ASN A 98 1.01 1.65 -9.68
CA ASN A 98 2.31 2.15 -9.24
C ASN A 98 2.22 3.61 -8.78
N THR A 99 1.46 4.42 -9.50
CA THR A 99 1.19 5.82 -9.15
C THR A 99 0.24 5.90 -7.95
N ALA A 100 -0.74 5.00 -7.83
CA ALA A 100 -1.58 4.87 -6.63
C ALA A 100 -0.75 4.51 -5.39
N ALA A 101 0.20 3.59 -5.53
CA ALA A 101 1.19 3.26 -4.50
C ALA A 101 2.01 4.47 -4.06
N ALA A 102 2.55 5.22 -5.03
CA ALA A 102 3.34 6.42 -4.77
C ALA A 102 2.56 7.51 -4.03
N VAL A 103 1.31 7.76 -4.44
CA VAL A 103 0.41 8.71 -3.75
C VAL A 103 0.15 8.25 -2.31
N ALA A 104 -0.15 6.96 -2.10
CA ALA A 104 -0.40 6.44 -0.76
C ALA A 104 0.81 6.58 0.17
N ASP A 105 1.98 6.12 -0.29
CA ASP A 105 3.24 6.21 0.46
C ASP A 105 3.56 7.68 0.81
N GLY A 106 3.35 8.61 -0.14
CA GLY A 106 3.60 10.04 0.05
C GLY A 106 2.66 10.66 1.09
N LEU A 107 1.38 10.26 1.10
CA LEU A 107 0.41 10.70 2.10
C LEU A 107 0.73 10.15 3.49
N ALA A 108 1.23 8.92 3.58
CA ALA A 108 1.53 8.27 4.84
C ALA A 108 2.88 8.66 5.45
N TRP A 109 3.78 9.30 4.69
CA TRP A 109 5.17 9.50 5.10
C TRP A 109 5.37 10.29 6.40
N ASP A 110 4.80 11.49 6.47
CA ASP A 110 4.86 12.36 7.66
C ASP A 110 3.53 12.34 8.45
N GLY A 111 2.45 11.91 7.78
CA GLY A 111 1.09 11.86 8.32
C GLY A 111 0.54 13.24 8.73
N GLY A 112 -0.61 13.23 9.40
CA GLY A 112 -1.23 14.42 9.99
C GLY A 112 -2.56 14.83 9.35
N GLU A 113 -3.18 15.87 9.92
CA GLU A 113 -4.57 16.24 9.59
C GLU A 113 -4.81 16.49 8.09
N HIS A 114 -3.81 17.02 7.37
CA HIS A 114 -3.89 17.29 5.94
C HIS A 114 -3.93 16.01 5.10
N SER A 115 -3.07 15.05 5.42
CA SER A 115 -3.01 13.79 4.71
C SER A 115 -4.25 12.94 5.04
N ASP A 116 -4.73 12.97 6.28
CA ASP A 116 -5.94 12.24 6.70
C ASP A 116 -7.17 12.72 5.92
N PHE A 117 -7.33 14.04 5.77
CA PHE A 117 -8.44 14.62 5.02
C PHE A 117 -8.44 14.16 3.55
N LEU A 118 -7.28 14.16 2.89
CA LEU A 118 -7.20 13.73 1.50
C LEU A 118 -7.36 12.21 1.35
N THR A 119 -6.82 11.42 2.29
CA THR A 119 -7.09 9.98 2.36
C THR A 119 -8.60 9.71 2.40
N ILE A 120 -9.35 10.44 3.24
CA ILE A 120 -10.81 10.31 3.34
C ILE A 120 -11.51 10.70 2.02
N GLN A 121 -11.03 11.71 1.31
CA GLN A 121 -11.56 12.06 -0.01
C GLN A 121 -11.31 10.96 -1.04
N LEU A 122 -10.08 10.43 -1.10
CA LEU A 122 -9.70 9.36 -2.02
C LEU A 122 -10.51 8.07 -1.78
N LEU A 123 -10.83 7.77 -0.51
CA LEU A 123 -11.73 6.67 -0.15
C LEU A 123 -13.15 6.81 -0.71
N SER A 124 -13.54 8.00 -1.16
CA SER A 124 -14.83 8.28 -1.80
C SER A 124 -14.71 8.50 -3.31
N ALA A 125 -13.53 8.30 -3.89
CA ALA A 125 -13.30 8.48 -5.32
C ALA A 125 -14.02 7.41 -6.15
N GLU A 126 -14.55 7.82 -7.30
CA GLU A 126 -15.12 6.89 -8.29
C GLU A 126 -14.03 6.25 -9.16
N ASP A 127 -12.89 6.93 -9.31
CA ASP A 127 -11.74 6.39 -10.03
C ASP A 127 -11.10 5.23 -9.23
N PRO A 128 -10.88 4.05 -9.84
CA PRO A 128 -10.34 2.89 -9.13
C PRO A 128 -8.95 3.10 -8.53
N PHE A 129 -8.06 3.82 -9.20
CA PHE A 129 -6.68 4.00 -8.75
C PHE A 129 -6.59 5.07 -7.65
N GLN A 130 -7.44 6.10 -7.71
CA GLN A 130 -7.61 7.02 -6.59
C GLN A 130 -8.21 6.33 -5.36
N LEU A 131 -9.23 5.46 -5.56
CA LEU A 131 -9.77 4.65 -4.47
C LEU A 131 -8.70 3.72 -3.88
N GLU A 132 -7.90 3.07 -4.73
CA GLU A 132 -6.79 2.23 -4.29
C GLU A 132 -5.75 3.01 -3.46
N ALA A 133 -5.37 4.21 -3.91
CA ALA A 133 -4.49 5.10 -3.17
C ALA A 133 -5.08 5.47 -1.80
N GLY A 134 -6.37 5.78 -1.74
CA GLY A 134 -7.09 6.07 -0.49
C GLY A 134 -7.11 4.87 0.47
N LEU A 135 -7.42 3.67 -0.04
CA LEU A 135 -7.44 2.43 0.74
C LEU A 135 -6.05 2.10 1.30
N ARG A 136 -5.01 2.26 0.49
CA ARG A 136 -3.63 1.97 0.90
C ARG A 136 -3.12 2.99 1.93
N SER A 137 -3.31 4.28 1.65
CA SER A 137 -2.95 5.37 2.56
C SER A 137 -3.62 5.22 3.92
N ALA A 138 -4.92 4.88 3.94
CA ALA A 138 -5.65 4.66 5.19
C ALA A 138 -5.01 3.55 6.05
N VAL A 139 -4.58 2.44 5.44
CA VAL A 139 -3.92 1.36 6.18
C VAL A 139 -2.55 1.79 6.72
N GLU A 140 -1.75 2.46 5.90
CA GLU A 140 -0.41 2.94 6.28
C GLU A 140 -0.49 3.98 7.42
N GLN A 141 -1.47 4.88 7.35
CA GLN A 141 -1.78 5.88 8.37
C GLN A 141 -2.55 5.30 9.57
N ARG A 142 -2.92 4.02 9.56
CA ARG A 142 -3.74 3.34 10.59
C ARG A 142 -5.13 3.98 10.79
N LEU A 143 -5.70 4.57 9.75
CA LEU A 143 -7.06 5.08 9.74
C LEU A 143 -8.06 3.95 9.48
N LEU A 144 -9.10 3.87 10.31
CA LEU A 144 -10.19 2.93 10.10
C LEU A 144 -11.02 3.34 8.88
N PHE A 145 -11.52 2.35 8.13
CA PHE A 145 -12.41 2.63 7.01
C PHE A 145 -13.73 3.26 7.49
N PRO A 146 -14.15 4.40 6.90
CA PRO A 146 -15.45 4.99 7.18
C PRO A 146 -16.60 4.05 6.80
N ALA A 147 -17.76 4.19 7.48
CA ALA A 147 -18.95 3.40 7.18
C ALA A 147 -19.37 3.50 5.69
N THR A 148 -19.19 4.67 5.08
CA THR A 148 -19.48 4.89 3.65
C THR A 148 -18.66 3.99 2.72
N VAL A 149 -17.41 3.68 3.08
CA VAL A 149 -16.54 2.76 2.33
C VAL A 149 -16.98 1.32 2.57
N ILE A 150 -17.26 0.98 3.83
CA ILE A 150 -17.67 -0.37 4.25
C ILE A 150 -18.99 -0.79 3.59
N GLU A 151 -19.94 0.14 3.48
CA GLU A 151 -21.28 -0.07 2.91
C GLU A 151 -21.30 0.02 1.38
N ASN A 152 -20.28 0.62 0.76
CA ASN A 152 -20.16 0.70 -0.69
C ASN A 152 -19.72 -0.65 -1.27
N THR A 153 -20.55 -1.27 -2.10
CA THR A 153 -20.28 -2.61 -2.65
C THR A 153 -19.03 -2.69 -3.53
N VAL A 154 -18.70 -1.62 -4.27
CA VAL A 154 -17.52 -1.57 -5.14
C VAL A 154 -16.26 -1.49 -4.29
N ALA A 155 -16.23 -0.56 -3.32
CA ALA A 155 -15.09 -0.41 -2.42
C ALA A 155 -14.91 -1.63 -1.51
N ALA A 156 -16.01 -2.17 -0.98
CA ALA A 156 -16.04 -3.37 -0.15
C ALA A 156 -15.52 -4.62 -0.87
N ALA A 157 -15.66 -4.68 -2.20
CA ALA A 157 -15.15 -5.76 -3.03
C ALA A 157 -13.71 -5.51 -3.52
N HIS A 158 -13.12 -4.36 -3.22
CA HIS A 158 -11.77 -4.04 -3.66
C HIS A 158 -10.75 -4.93 -2.91
N PRO A 159 -9.82 -5.63 -3.60
CA PRO A 159 -8.83 -6.49 -2.93
C PRO A 159 -8.03 -5.76 -1.84
N ARG A 160 -7.63 -4.50 -2.10
CA ARG A 160 -6.94 -3.68 -1.09
C ARG A 160 -7.77 -3.42 0.16
N PHE A 161 -9.08 -3.19 0.05
CA PHE A 161 -9.98 -3.03 1.20
C PHE A 161 -10.02 -4.33 2.02
N LEU A 162 -10.22 -5.47 1.35
CA LEU A 162 -10.27 -6.78 2.00
C LEU A 162 -8.98 -7.10 2.73
N TRP A 163 -7.82 -6.80 2.14
CA TRP A 163 -6.52 -6.95 2.79
C TRP A 163 -6.38 -5.97 3.97
N GLY A 164 -6.76 -4.71 3.79
CA GLY A 164 -6.67 -3.68 4.83
C GLY A 164 -7.42 -4.02 6.11
N ILE A 165 -8.55 -4.75 6.02
CA ILE A 165 -9.29 -5.27 7.20
C ILE A 165 -8.36 -6.04 8.15
N GLY A 166 -7.54 -6.95 7.62
CA GLY A 166 -6.62 -7.76 8.43
C GLY A 166 -5.47 -6.96 9.01
N GLU A 167 -4.92 -6.02 8.24
CA GLU A 167 -3.80 -5.17 8.66
C GLU A 167 -4.19 -4.17 9.76
N LEU A 168 -5.42 -3.68 9.71
CA LEU A 168 -6.02 -2.81 10.72
C LEU A 168 -6.63 -3.59 11.90
N GLY A 169 -6.73 -4.92 11.80
CA GLY A 169 -7.31 -5.77 12.85
C GLY A 169 -8.81 -5.53 13.07
N MET A 170 -9.56 -5.21 12.01
CA MET A 170 -10.99 -4.90 12.09
C MET A 170 -11.84 -6.17 12.22
N THR A 171 -11.81 -6.79 13.40
CA THR A 171 -12.49 -8.08 13.68
C THR A 171 -14.00 -8.05 13.47
N ASP A 172 -14.63 -6.88 13.56
CA ASP A 172 -16.07 -6.74 13.30
C ASP A 172 -16.44 -6.98 11.83
N LEU A 173 -15.47 -6.85 10.91
CA LEU A 173 -15.65 -7.10 9.48
C LEU A 173 -15.32 -8.55 9.07
N HIS A 174 -15.15 -9.44 10.04
CA HIS A 174 -14.93 -10.86 9.81
C HIS A 174 -16.02 -11.51 8.91
N PRO A 175 -17.34 -11.25 9.11
CA PRO A 175 -18.38 -11.77 8.23
C PRO A 175 -18.25 -11.28 6.78
N GLN A 176 -17.76 -10.05 6.59
CA GLN A 176 -17.56 -9.46 5.27
C GLN A 176 -16.42 -10.18 4.53
N CYS A 177 -15.26 -10.37 5.16
CA CYS A 177 -14.19 -11.17 4.57
C CYS A 177 -14.65 -12.60 4.24
N ARG A 178 -15.42 -13.25 5.13
CA ARG A 178 -15.95 -14.61 4.87
C ARG A 178 -16.83 -14.68 3.62
N ALA A 179 -17.63 -13.64 3.35
CA ALA A 179 -18.47 -13.59 2.16
C ALA A 179 -17.65 -13.60 0.84
N PHE A 180 -16.40 -13.12 0.88
CA PHE A 180 -15.51 -13.07 -0.29
C PHE A 180 -14.64 -14.32 -0.45
N LEU A 181 -14.69 -15.31 0.45
CA LEU A 181 -13.97 -16.58 0.28
C LEU A 181 -14.44 -17.39 -0.93
N SER A 182 -15.68 -17.15 -1.39
CA SER A 182 -16.27 -17.79 -2.57
C SER A 182 -16.45 -16.82 -3.73
N ALA A 183 -15.72 -15.70 -3.77
CA ALA A 183 -15.78 -14.77 -4.88
C ALA A 183 -15.20 -15.39 -6.17
N ASP A 184 -15.71 -14.96 -7.32
CA ASP A 184 -15.20 -15.42 -8.62
C ASP A 184 -13.77 -14.92 -8.87
N ASP A 185 -13.46 -13.70 -8.39
CA ASP A 185 -12.14 -13.10 -8.51
C ASP A 185 -11.14 -13.72 -7.51
N VAL A 186 -9.98 -14.14 -8.03
CA VAL A 186 -8.92 -14.77 -7.22
C VAL A 186 -8.26 -13.77 -6.26
N GLY A 187 -8.12 -12.50 -6.66
CA GLY A 187 -7.55 -11.45 -5.82
C GLY A 187 -8.41 -11.16 -4.60
N GLN A 188 -9.72 -11.08 -4.77
CA GLN A 188 -10.70 -10.94 -3.69
C GLN A 188 -10.63 -12.10 -2.71
N ARG A 189 -10.66 -13.35 -3.22
CA ARG A 189 -10.55 -14.55 -2.38
C ARG A 189 -9.25 -14.58 -1.59
N PHE A 190 -8.13 -14.28 -2.25
CA PHE A 190 -6.81 -14.23 -1.63
C PHE A 190 -6.75 -13.20 -0.50
N CYS A 191 -7.12 -11.95 -0.79
CA CYS A 191 -7.08 -10.86 0.20
C CYS A 191 -8.02 -11.13 1.39
N ALA A 192 -9.21 -11.65 1.13
CA ALA A 192 -10.14 -12.06 2.18
C ALA A 192 -9.56 -13.18 3.06
N ALA A 193 -9.04 -14.24 2.45
CA ALA A 193 -8.47 -15.37 3.16
C ALA A 193 -7.24 -14.98 3.99
N ARG A 194 -6.37 -14.12 3.44
CA ARG A 194 -5.23 -13.54 4.15
C ARG A 194 -5.67 -12.77 5.40
N SER A 195 -6.66 -11.88 5.27
CA SER A 195 -7.14 -11.08 6.40
C SER A 195 -7.74 -11.94 7.50
N LEU A 196 -8.55 -12.94 7.13
CA LEU A 196 -9.09 -13.92 8.06
C LEU A 196 -7.97 -14.68 8.80
N LEU A 197 -6.96 -15.16 8.07
CA LEU A 197 -5.83 -15.89 8.68
C LEU A 197 -5.05 -15.01 9.66
N ILE A 198 -4.76 -13.75 9.32
CA ILE A 198 -4.09 -12.78 10.20
C ILE A 198 -4.90 -12.55 11.48
N MET A 199 -6.22 -12.53 11.37
CA MET A 199 -7.14 -12.40 12.52
C MET A 199 -7.36 -13.71 13.29
N GLY A 200 -6.68 -14.80 12.91
CA GLY A 200 -6.69 -16.09 13.62
C GLY A 200 -7.76 -17.08 13.15
N ASP A 201 -8.40 -16.83 12.00
CA ASP A 201 -9.39 -17.74 11.43
C ASP A 201 -8.73 -18.79 10.53
N GLU A 202 -8.42 -19.93 11.13
CA GLU A 202 -7.80 -21.08 10.47
C GLU A 202 -8.65 -21.67 9.33
N SER A 203 -9.96 -21.38 9.26
CA SER A 203 -10.80 -21.90 8.16
C SER A 203 -10.44 -21.29 6.80
N ALA A 204 -9.79 -20.12 6.78
CA ALA A 204 -9.33 -19.48 5.55
C ALA A 204 -8.10 -20.15 4.93
N ARG A 205 -7.39 -21.00 5.69
CA ARG A 205 -6.16 -21.64 5.22
C ARG A 205 -6.39 -22.56 4.03
N GLY A 206 -7.50 -23.30 4.02
CA GLY A 206 -7.85 -24.18 2.90
C GLY A 206 -7.96 -23.41 1.58
N ILE A 207 -8.54 -22.20 1.62
CA ILE A 207 -8.66 -21.33 0.45
C ILE A 207 -7.28 -20.86 -0.04
N LEU A 208 -6.37 -20.50 0.87
CA LEU A 208 -5.00 -20.15 0.48
C LEU A 208 -4.22 -21.34 -0.10
N GLN A 209 -4.47 -22.55 0.40
CA GLN A 209 -3.92 -23.77 -0.20
C GLN A 209 -4.46 -23.95 -1.61
N GLU A 210 -5.78 -23.91 -1.81
CA GLU A 210 -6.42 -24.03 -3.14
C GLU A 210 -5.87 -23.01 -4.15
N ILE A 211 -5.69 -21.74 -3.75
CA ILE A 211 -5.09 -20.70 -4.60
C ILE A 211 -3.59 -20.97 -4.86
N ALA A 212 -2.88 -21.57 -3.91
CA ALA A 212 -1.48 -21.96 -4.11
C ALA A 212 -1.33 -23.14 -5.08
N GLU A 213 -2.34 -24.00 -5.21
CA GLU A 213 -2.32 -25.13 -6.16
C GLU A 213 -2.83 -24.73 -7.56
N SER A 214 -3.35 -23.50 -7.74
CA SER A 214 -3.69 -22.97 -9.06
C SER A 214 -2.47 -22.33 -9.74
N ASP A 215 -2.43 -22.36 -11.08
CA ASP A 215 -1.40 -21.72 -11.92
C ASP A 215 -1.52 -20.17 -11.94
N ASP A 216 -2.09 -19.57 -10.90
CA ASP A 216 -2.27 -18.13 -10.79
C ASP A 216 -0.98 -17.44 -10.32
N SER A 217 -0.77 -16.18 -10.73
CA SER A 217 0.41 -15.38 -10.35
C SER A 217 0.54 -15.15 -8.84
N ILE A 218 -0.53 -15.37 -8.07
CA ILE A 218 -0.61 -15.18 -6.61
C ILE A 218 -0.25 -16.48 -5.86
N GLY A 219 -0.15 -17.62 -6.55
CA GLY A 219 0.03 -18.93 -5.91
C GLY A 219 1.28 -19.02 -5.02
N THR A 220 2.37 -18.36 -5.42
CA THR A 220 3.60 -18.32 -4.60
C THR A 220 3.36 -17.63 -3.26
N GLU A 221 2.71 -16.47 -3.24
CA GLU A 221 2.42 -15.74 -2.00
C GLU A 221 1.39 -16.48 -1.15
N ALA A 222 0.37 -17.06 -1.79
CA ALA A 222 -0.62 -17.90 -1.13
C ALA A 222 0.04 -19.09 -0.43
N SER A 223 1.04 -19.72 -1.05
CA SER A 223 1.74 -20.85 -0.44
C SER A 223 2.53 -20.49 0.81
N GLN A 224 3.22 -19.35 0.77
CA GLN A 224 3.96 -18.85 1.92
C GLN A 224 3.01 -18.57 3.09
N LEU A 225 1.89 -17.91 2.83
CA LEU A 225 0.88 -17.61 3.86
C LEU A 225 0.21 -18.89 4.38
N ALA A 226 -0.16 -19.83 3.50
CA ALA A 226 -0.77 -21.09 3.87
C ALA A 226 0.13 -21.97 4.75
N GLY A 227 1.46 -21.88 4.59
CA GLY A 227 2.43 -22.57 5.45
C GLY A 227 2.69 -21.90 6.80
N ARG A 228 2.43 -20.59 6.94
CA ARG A 228 2.71 -19.85 8.20
C ARG A 228 1.87 -20.38 9.35
N GLY A 229 2.52 -20.71 10.46
CA GLY A 229 1.87 -21.24 11.66
C GLY A 229 1.55 -22.73 11.63
N GLN A 230 1.83 -23.43 10.52
CA GLN A 230 1.74 -24.89 10.47
C GLN A 230 3.00 -25.54 11.05
N THR A 231 2.84 -26.77 11.54
CA THR A 231 3.98 -27.62 11.90
C THR A 231 4.67 -28.14 10.64
N TYR A 232 5.97 -28.43 10.73
CA TYR A 232 6.73 -29.01 9.62
C TYR A 232 6.06 -30.24 8.98
N PRO A 233 5.52 -31.23 9.75
CA PRO A 233 4.82 -32.36 9.15
C PRO A 233 3.61 -31.97 8.30
N GLN A 234 2.81 -31.00 8.74
CA GLN A 234 1.62 -30.56 7.99
C GLN A 234 1.99 -29.88 6.67
N VAL A 235 3.05 -29.07 6.67
CA VAL A 235 3.57 -28.45 5.45
C VAL A 235 4.15 -29.51 4.51
N ALA A 236 4.93 -30.45 5.04
CA ALA A 236 5.52 -31.54 4.25
C ALA A 236 4.45 -32.41 3.58
N ASP A 237 3.42 -32.81 4.32
CA ASP A 237 2.29 -33.59 3.79
C ASP A 237 1.55 -32.82 2.68
N TRP A 238 1.42 -31.50 2.81
CA TRP A 238 0.80 -30.67 1.78
C TRP A 238 1.69 -30.53 0.53
N VAL A 239 2.98 -30.26 0.69
CA VAL A 239 3.93 -30.17 -0.44
C VAL A 239 4.06 -31.50 -1.19
N GLN A 240 3.98 -32.64 -0.49
CA GLN A 240 3.92 -33.96 -1.13
C GLN A 240 2.68 -34.11 -2.03
N ARG A 241 1.51 -33.62 -1.58
CA ARG A 241 0.29 -33.61 -2.41
C ARG A 241 0.45 -32.74 -3.67
N LEU A 242 1.14 -31.60 -3.57
CA LEU A 242 1.41 -30.72 -4.71
C LEU A 242 2.36 -31.33 -5.74
N THR A 243 3.34 -32.11 -5.29
CA THR A 243 4.35 -32.73 -6.17
C THR A 243 3.91 -34.07 -6.76
N GLY A 244 2.75 -34.59 -6.35
CA GLY A 244 2.16 -35.82 -6.88
C GLY A 244 2.91 -37.10 -6.47
N ASP A 245 3.80 -37.03 -5.47
CA ASP A 245 4.59 -38.17 -5.01
C ASP A 245 3.93 -38.78 -3.76
N PRO A 246 3.30 -39.97 -3.87
CA PRO A 246 2.71 -40.64 -2.71
C PRO A 246 3.81 -41.17 -1.79
N ALA A 247 3.61 -40.98 -0.47
CA ALA A 247 4.49 -41.46 0.60
C ALA A 247 4.77 -42.98 0.57
#